data_AF-A0AA39YUG1-F1
#
_entry.id   AF-A0AA39YUG1-F1
#
_cell.length_a   1.000
_cell.length_b   1.000
_cell.length_c   1.000
_cell.angle_alpha   90.00
_cell.angle_beta   90.00
_cell.angle_gamma   90.00
#
_symmetry.space_group_name_H-M   'P 1'
#
loop_
_entity.id
_entity.type
_entity.pdbx_description
1 polymer ?
#
loop_
_entity_poly.entity_id
_entity_poly.type
_entity_poly.pdbx_seq_one_letter_code
_entity_poly.pdbx_strand_id
1 'polypeptide(L)'
;MQPTFVLALAGLAAAGPILTTVTADPNSVSIENLSVRKNNGIQAASFDITPAGAKCSQTDPASLTYPRMTECEGSAYNYYFQIQEGTESGKWDLTITREVGMNSVVNGTVSVPTYCHAGGNGQNDFVCSQVGNATTVLNQRFGTY
;
A
#
# COMPACT_ATOMS: atom_id res chain seq x y z
N MET A 1 -40.96 14.83 -59.60
CA MET A 1 -40.62 15.01 -58.18
C MET A 1 -39.91 13.74 -57.73
N GLN A 2 -38.57 13.77 -57.66
CA GLN A 2 -37.72 12.64 -57.24
C GLN A 2 -36.97 13.06 -55.97
N PRO A 3 -36.91 12.24 -54.92
CA PRO A 3 -36.06 12.51 -53.77
C PRO A 3 -34.65 11.96 -54.01
N THR A 4 -33.66 12.83 -53.92
CA THR A 4 -32.23 12.51 -53.97
C THR A 4 -31.80 11.90 -52.63
N PHE A 5 -31.30 10.66 -52.67
CA PHE A 5 -30.72 9.94 -51.52
C PHE A 5 -29.29 10.44 -51.27
N VAL A 6 -28.98 10.87 -50.05
CA VAL A 6 -27.62 11.23 -49.62
C VAL A 6 -27.00 10.04 -48.89
N LEU A 7 -25.88 9.51 -49.41
CA LEU A 7 -25.07 8.47 -48.75
C LEU A 7 -24.26 9.08 -47.60
N ALA A 8 -24.35 8.48 -46.42
CA ALA A 8 -23.54 8.80 -45.25
C ALA A 8 -22.17 8.09 -45.32
N LEU A 9 -21.08 8.84 -45.07
CA LEU A 9 -19.72 8.32 -44.95
C LEU A 9 -19.55 7.53 -43.64
N ALA A 10 -19.08 6.28 -43.74
CA ALA A 10 -18.62 5.50 -42.61
C ALA A 10 -17.15 5.87 -42.29
N GLY A 11 -16.93 6.48 -41.12
CA GLY A 11 -15.59 6.74 -40.59
C GLY A 11 -15.02 5.49 -39.92
N LEU A 12 -13.83 5.04 -40.35
CA LEU A 12 -13.08 3.98 -39.69
C LEU A 12 -12.41 4.54 -38.44
N ALA A 13 -12.84 4.09 -37.26
CA ALA A 13 -12.13 4.36 -36.01
C ALA A 13 -10.86 3.50 -35.95
N ALA A 14 -9.68 4.13 -35.92
CA ALA A 14 -8.41 3.47 -35.68
C ALA A 14 -8.28 3.15 -34.17
N ALA A 15 -8.49 1.88 -33.80
CA ALA A 15 -8.14 1.39 -32.47
C ALA A 15 -6.62 1.19 -32.40
N GLY A 16 -5.90 2.15 -31.80
CA GLY A 16 -4.49 2.00 -31.47
C GLY A 16 -4.30 1.02 -30.29
N PRO A 17 -3.22 0.23 -30.26
CA PRO A 17 -2.94 -0.64 -29.12
C PRO A 17 -2.70 0.21 -27.86
N ILE A 18 -3.49 -0.04 -26.83
CA ILE A 18 -3.26 0.50 -25.49
C ILE A 18 -2.01 -0.19 -24.96
N LEU A 19 -0.88 0.52 -24.91
CA LEU A 19 0.33 0.05 -24.25
C LEU A 19 0.06 0.05 -22.74
N THR A 20 -0.30 -1.10 -22.18
CA THR A 20 -0.20 -1.34 -20.74
C THR A 20 1.28 -1.37 -20.38
N THR A 21 1.77 -0.29 -19.80
CA THR A 21 3.09 -0.24 -19.20
C THR A 21 3.11 -1.18 -18.00
N VAL A 22 3.57 -2.42 -18.23
CA VAL A 22 3.90 -3.35 -17.14
C VAL A 22 5.12 -2.76 -16.44
N THR A 23 4.88 -1.96 -15.42
CA THR A 23 5.94 -1.50 -14.52
C THR A 23 6.59 -2.73 -13.90
N ALA A 24 7.91 -2.85 -14.06
CA ALA A 24 8.67 -3.93 -13.46
C ALA A 24 8.40 -3.96 -11.95
N ASP A 25 8.16 -5.14 -11.42
CA ASP A 25 7.89 -5.36 -10.00
C ASP A 25 9.05 -4.81 -9.15
N PRO A 26 8.84 -3.77 -8.34
CA PRO A 26 9.94 -3.10 -7.67
C PRO A 26 10.45 -3.95 -6.51
N ASN A 27 11.71 -4.38 -6.58
CA ASN A 27 12.34 -5.09 -5.45
C ASN A 27 12.65 -4.16 -4.27
N SER A 28 12.49 -2.84 -4.43
CA SER A 28 12.64 -1.85 -3.38
C SER A 28 11.38 -1.02 -3.30
N VAL A 29 10.81 -0.89 -2.10
CA VAL A 29 9.60 -0.11 -1.87
C VAL A 29 9.83 0.96 -0.81
N SER A 30 9.24 2.12 -1.01
CA SER A 30 9.21 3.24 -0.08
C SER A 30 7.85 3.31 0.59
N ILE A 31 7.84 3.51 1.90
CA ILE A 31 6.65 3.83 2.68
C ILE A 31 6.50 5.34 2.75
N GLU A 32 5.35 5.83 2.34
CA GLU A 32 5.02 7.25 2.30
C GLU A 32 3.67 7.51 2.96
N ASN A 33 3.49 8.73 3.48
CA ASN A 33 2.26 9.19 4.12
C ASN A 33 1.73 8.29 5.26
N LEU A 34 2.61 7.64 6.02
CA LEU A 34 2.20 6.83 7.17
C LEU A 34 1.46 7.68 8.21
N SER A 35 0.27 7.23 8.56
CA SER A 35 -0.54 7.72 9.68
C SER A 35 -1.00 6.54 10.51
N VAL A 36 -0.76 6.60 11.82
CA VAL A 36 -1.18 5.57 12.77
C VAL A 36 -1.93 6.24 13.91
N ARG A 37 -3.17 5.83 14.16
CA ARG A 37 -3.91 6.22 15.35
C ARG A 37 -3.81 5.11 16.39
N LYS A 38 -3.41 5.46 17.60
CA LYS A 38 -3.39 4.53 18.73
C LYS A 38 -4.19 5.07 19.90
N ASN A 39 -4.91 4.17 20.55
CA ASN A 39 -5.60 4.40 21.80
C ASN A 39 -5.66 3.06 22.55
N ASN A 40 -4.74 2.85 23.50
CA ASN A 40 -4.50 1.55 24.15
C ASN A 40 -4.28 0.38 23.16
N GLY A 41 -3.53 0.64 22.09
CA GLY A 41 -3.36 -0.27 20.95
C GLY A 41 -3.60 0.45 19.63
N ILE A 42 -3.25 -0.19 18.53
CA ILE A 42 -3.42 0.39 17.18
C ILE A 42 -4.92 0.34 16.84
N GLN A 43 -5.48 1.51 16.49
CA GLN A 43 -6.89 1.66 16.11
C GLN A 43 -7.06 1.83 14.61
N ALA A 44 -6.12 2.52 13.96
CA ALA A 44 -6.10 2.68 12.52
C ALA A 44 -4.67 2.87 12.03
N ALA A 45 -4.38 2.41 10.81
CA ALA A 45 -3.13 2.67 10.12
C ALA A 45 -3.39 2.88 8.63
N SER A 46 -2.68 3.83 8.02
CA SER A 46 -2.74 4.09 6.58
C SER A 46 -1.40 4.56 6.04
N PHE A 47 -1.00 4.11 4.85
CA PHE A 47 0.20 4.55 4.14
C PHE A 47 0.17 4.14 2.66
N ASP A 48 1.14 4.64 1.91
CA ASP A 48 1.35 4.35 0.50
C ASP A 48 2.63 3.54 0.28
N ILE A 49 2.61 2.65 -0.71
CA ILE A 49 3.78 1.90 -1.18
C ILE A 49 4.19 2.42 -2.57
N THR A 50 5.33 3.11 -2.63
CA THR A 50 5.91 3.65 -3.88
C THR A 50 7.11 2.79 -4.31
N PRO A 51 7.34 2.54 -5.62
CA PRO A 51 6.60 3.03 -6.79
C PRO A 51 5.42 2.14 -7.21
N ALA A 52 5.07 1.11 -6.43
CA ALA A 52 4.00 0.18 -6.76
C ALA A 52 2.61 0.83 -6.84
N GLY A 53 2.42 1.96 -6.15
CA GLY A 53 1.14 2.67 -6.07
C GLY A 53 0.12 2.01 -5.15
N ALA A 54 0.52 1.02 -4.34
CA ALA A 54 -0.39 0.35 -3.42
C ALA A 54 -0.79 1.29 -2.27
N LYS A 55 -2.06 1.24 -1.89
CA LYS A 55 -2.66 2.00 -0.80
C LYS A 55 -3.02 1.02 0.31
N CYS A 56 -2.38 1.16 1.47
CA CYS A 56 -2.62 0.32 2.63
C CYS A 56 -3.43 1.13 3.64
N SER A 57 -4.63 0.68 4.01
CA SER A 57 -5.47 1.38 4.99
C SER A 57 -6.35 0.39 5.74
N GLN A 58 -6.37 0.51 7.07
CA GLN A 58 -7.18 -0.34 7.92
C GLN A 58 -7.63 0.42 9.17
N THR A 59 -8.89 0.20 9.56
CA THR A 59 -9.54 0.83 10.72
C THR A 59 -10.12 -0.19 11.69
N ASP A 60 -10.01 -1.48 11.40
CA ASP A 60 -10.29 -2.57 12.34
C ASP A 60 -9.02 -2.91 13.17
N PRO A 61 -9.04 -2.69 14.50
CA PRO A 61 -7.91 -3.00 15.38
C PRO A 61 -7.51 -4.47 15.36
N ALA A 62 -8.45 -5.39 15.14
CA ALA A 62 -8.15 -6.82 15.12
C ALA A 62 -7.27 -7.20 13.92
N SER A 63 -7.48 -6.54 12.78
CA SER A 63 -6.65 -6.71 11.58
C SER A 63 -5.23 -6.13 11.74
N LEU A 64 -5.07 -5.15 12.64
CA LEU A 64 -3.79 -4.47 12.93
C LEU A 64 -2.97 -5.12 14.06
N THR A 65 -3.44 -6.25 14.61
CA THR A 65 -2.72 -6.97 15.67
C THR A 65 -1.62 -7.84 15.06
N TYR A 66 -0.35 -7.54 15.36
CA TYR A 66 0.78 -8.35 14.93
C TYR A 66 0.64 -9.82 15.42
N PRO A 67 0.96 -10.84 14.59
CA PRO A 67 1.54 -10.79 13.25
C PRO A 67 0.51 -10.89 12.11
N ARG A 68 -0.72 -10.39 12.27
CA ARG A 68 -1.72 -10.47 11.19
C ARG A 68 -1.30 -9.65 9.98
N MET A 69 -1.47 -10.25 8.81
CA MET A 69 -1.26 -9.62 7.51
C MET A 69 -2.56 -8.96 7.06
N THR A 70 -2.50 -7.68 6.75
CA THR A 70 -3.62 -6.90 6.21
C THR A 70 -3.33 -6.57 4.75
N GLU A 71 -4.31 -6.74 3.88
CA GLU A 71 -4.19 -6.47 2.45
C GLU A 71 -4.12 -4.96 2.14
N CYS A 72 -3.37 -4.62 1.10
CA CYS A 72 -3.33 -3.29 0.49
C CYS A 72 -3.98 -3.34 -0.91
N GLU A 73 -4.56 -2.23 -1.32
CA GLU A 73 -5.32 -2.14 -2.57
C GLU A 73 -4.67 -1.19 -3.59
N GLY A 74 -5.18 -1.16 -4.82
CA GLY A 74 -4.84 -0.13 -5.82
C GLY A 74 -3.55 -0.35 -6.61
N SER A 75 -2.83 -1.46 -6.38
CA SER A 75 -1.62 -1.83 -7.10
C SER A 75 -1.87 -3.00 -8.06
N ALA A 76 -0.99 -3.19 -9.06
CA ALA A 76 -1.04 -4.36 -9.96
C ALA A 76 -0.61 -5.67 -9.28
N TYR A 77 -0.02 -5.59 -8.09
CA TYR A 77 0.46 -6.72 -7.29
C TYR A 77 -0.27 -6.78 -5.94
N ASN A 78 -0.39 -7.98 -5.37
CA ASN A 78 -0.98 -8.18 -4.05
C ASN A 78 0.06 -7.84 -2.98
N TYR A 79 -0.16 -6.74 -2.27
CA TYR A 79 0.65 -6.35 -1.12
C TYR A 79 -0.13 -6.59 0.18
N TYR A 80 0.61 -7.01 1.19
CA TYR A 80 0.13 -7.15 2.55
C TYR A 80 1.10 -6.44 3.49
N PHE A 81 0.58 -5.95 4.61
CA PHE A 81 1.39 -5.34 5.64
C PHE A 81 1.09 -5.93 7.02
N GLN A 82 2.11 -5.90 7.86
CA GLN A 82 2.02 -6.11 9.29
C GLN A 82 2.61 -4.87 9.95
N ILE A 83 2.03 -4.42 11.06
CA ILE A 83 2.47 -3.23 11.79
C ILE A 83 2.64 -3.55 13.27
N GLN A 84 3.67 -2.96 13.88
CA GLN A 84 3.88 -2.96 15.33
C GLN A 84 4.60 -1.68 15.75
N GLU A 85 4.50 -1.31 17.02
CA GLU A 85 5.35 -0.24 17.57
C GLU A 85 6.83 -0.63 17.44
N GLY A 86 7.64 0.30 16.95
CA GLY A 86 9.07 0.08 16.80
C GLY A 86 9.80 0.08 18.14
N THR A 87 11.02 -0.48 18.15
CA THR A 87 11.86 -0.54 19.36
C THR A 87 12.23 0.84 19.89
N GLU A 88 12.35 1.83 18.99
CA GLU A 88 12.60 3.22 19.33
C GLU A 88 11.28 4.01 19.37
N SER A 89 11.14 4.87 20.38
CA SER A 89 9.96 5.74 20.50
C SER A 89 9.75 6.58 19.25
N GLY A 90 8.49 6.70 18.81
CA GLY A 90 8.14 7.44 17.59
C GLY A 90 8.42 6.69 16.30
N LYS A 91 8.81 5.42 16.32
CA LYS A 91 8.93 4.59 15.10
C LYS A 91 7.87 3.50 15.05
N TRP A 92 7.52 3.10 13.84
CA TRP A 92 6.66 1.96 13.56
C TRP A 92 7.39 0.98 12.66
N ASP A 93 7.41 -0.29 13.05
CA ASP A 93 7.99 -1.33 12.22
C ASP A 93 6.89 -1.90 11.32
N LEU A 94 7.08 -1.73 10.01
CA LEU A 94 6.22 -2.28 8.98
C LEU A 94 6.92 -3.45 8.30
N THR A 95 6.25 -4.60 8.26
CA THR A 95 6.68 -5.71 7.40
C THR A 95 5.78 -5.74 6.18
N ILE A 96 6.36 -5.50 5.02
CA ILE A 96 5.67 -5.53 3.75
C ILE A 96 5.91 -6.88 3.10
N THR A 97 4.83 -7.55 2.72
CA THR A 97 4.86 -8.80 2.00
C THR A 97 4.18 -8.62 0.66
N ARG A 98 4.76 -9.17 -0.40
CA ARG A 98 4.18 -9.21 -1.73
C ARG A 98 4.12 -10.64 -2.24
N GLU A 99 2.99 -11.01 -2.83
CA GLU A 99 2.87 -12.27 -3.56
C GLU A 99 3.55 -12.15 -4.93
N VAL A 100 4.39 -13.14 -5.27
CA VAL A 100 5.12 -13.18 -6.55
C VAL A 100 4.81 -14.44 -7.37
N GLY A 101 3.92 -15.30 -6.86
CA GLY A 101 3.47 -16.52 -7.54
C GLY A 101 2.68 -17.43 -6.60
N MET A 102 2.23 -18.57 -7.13
CA MET A 102 1.48 -19.57 -6.36
C MET A 102 2.34 -20.06 -5.19
N ASN A 103 1.95 -19.70 -3.96
CA ASN A 103 2.66 -20.00 -2.71
C ASN A 103 4.08 -19.39 -2.60
N SER A 104 4.36 -18.28 -3.30
CA SER A 104 5.65 -17.61 -3.23
C SER A 104 5.48 -16.15 -2.85
N VAL A 105 6.20 -15.73 -1.80
CA VAL A 105 6.18 -14.35 -1.30
C VAL A 105 7.59 -13.80 -1.18
N VAL A 106 7.69 -12.48 -1.35
CA VAL A 106 8.85 -11.68 -0.95
C VAL A 106 8.44 -10.76 0.18
N ASN A 107 9.36 -10.47 1.10
CA ASN A 107 9.09 -9.53 2.18
C ASN A 107 10.31 -8.70 2.56
N GLY A 108 10.03 -7.60 3.25
CA GLY A 108 11.02 -6.71 3.83
C GLY A 108 10.40 -5.96 5.01
N THR A 109 11.19 -5.74 6.05
CA THR A 109 10.80 -4.95 7.20
C THR A 109 11.48 -3.58 7.13
N VAL A 110 10.77 -2.55 7.57
CA VAL A 110 11.26 -1.17 7.61
C VAL A 110 10.78 -0.48 8.87
N SER A 111 11.64 0.33 9.48
CA SER A 111 11.26 1.18 10.60
C SER A 111 10.97 2.58 10.09
N VAL A 112 9.73 3.04 10.27
CA VAL A 112 9.23 4.31 9.75
C VAL A 112 9.19 5.35 10.87
N PRO A 113 9.93 6.47 10.75
CA PRO A 113 9.91 7.51 11.77
C PRO A 113 8.62 8.34 11.69
N THR A 114 8.01 8.59 12.84
CA THR A 114 6.78 9.35 13.01
C THR A 114 6.87 10.34 14.16
N TYR A 115 6.02 11.37 14.11
CA TYR A 115 5.76 12.27 15.21
C TYR A 115 4.31 12.11 15.66
N CYS A 116 4.11 11.87 16.95
CA CYS A 116 2.80 11.65 17.54
C CYS A 116 2.30 12.89 18.29
N HIS A 117 1.06 13.27 18.04
CA HIS A 117 0.35 14.32 18.78
C HIS A 117 -0.96 13.76 19.35
N ALA A 118 -1.57 14.49 20.30
CA ALA A 118 -2.83 14.09 20.90
C ALA A 118 -3.95 14.02 19.84
N GLY A 119 -4.69 12.91 19.81
CA GLY A 119 -5.80 12.68 18.86
C GLY A 119 -7.16 13.21 19.34
N GLY A 120 -7.26 13.61 20.60
CA GLY A 120 -8.44 14.27 21.17
C GLY A 120 -9.54 13.35 21.72
N ASN A 121 -9.42 12.03 21.57
CA ASN A 121 -10.39 11.04 22.08
C ASN A 121 -9.88 10.32 23.35
N GLY A 122 -9.42 11.11 24.33
CA GLY A 122 -8.93 10.63 25.63
C GLY A 122 -7.42 10.74 25.82
N GLN A 123 -6.96 10.45 27.03
CA GLN A 123 -5.56 10.65 27.44
C GLN A 123 -4.56 9.78 26.66
N ASN A 124 -5.00 8.61 26.18
CA ASN A 124 -4.15 7.65 25.48
C ASN A 124 -4.32 7.69 23.95
N ASP A 125 -5.12 8.63 23.44
CA ASP A 125 -5.37 8.77 22.01
C ASP A 125 -4.29 9.62 21.35
N PHE A 126 -3.52 9.01 20.47
CA PHE A 126 -2.45 9.64 19.72
C PHE A 126 -2.59 9.38 18.22
N VAL A 127 -2.27 10.39 17.44
CA VAL A 127 -2.15 10.30 15.99
C VAL A 127 -0.69 10.54 15.63
N CYS A 128 -0.06 9.52 15.05
CA CYS A 128 1.34 9.49 14.66
C CYS A 128 1.45 9.65 13.14
N SER A 129 2.14 10.69 12.69
CA SER A 129 2.32 10.98 11.26
C SER A 129 3.78 10.86 10.86
N GLN A 130 4.04 10.30 9.69
CA GLN A 130 5.38 10.13 9.15
C GLN A 130 6.14 11.45 9.06
N VAL A 131 7.42 11.43 9.46
CA VAL A 131 8.32 12.59 9.35
C VAL A 131 9.47 12.38 8.37
N GLY A 132 9.65 11.16 7.86
CA GLY A 132 10.61 10.84 6.82
C GLY A 132 10.26 9.54 6.10
N ASN A 133 10.45 9.53 4.79
CA ASN A 133 10.25 8.33 3.97
C ASN A 133 11.22 7.24 4.40
N ALA A 134 10.78 5.99 4.35
CA ALA A 134 11.59 4.85 4.71
C ALA A 134 11.48 3.78 3.62
N THR A 135 12.61 3.19 3.26
CA THR A 135 12.70 2.26 2.14
C THR A 135 13.16 0.90 2.62
N THR A 136 12.64 -0.17 2.02
CA THR A 136 13.11 -1.54 2.24
C THR A 136 13.18 -2.31 0.93
N VAL A 137 14.05 -3.31 0.93
CA VAL A 137 14.21 -4.24 -0.19
C VAL A 137 13.42 -5.50 0.12
N LEU A 138 12.53 -5.87 -0.79
CA LEU A 138 11.73 -7.07 -0.73
C LEU A 138 12.53 -8.22 -1.30
N ASN A 139 12.87 -9.18 -0.45
CA ASN A 139 13.67 -10.34 -0.82
C ASN A 139 12.84 -11.61 -0.62
N GLN A 140 13.15 -12.63 -1.43
CA GLN A 140 12.63 -13.97 -1.20
C GLN A 140 13.13 -14.46 0.16
N ARG A 141 12.20 -14.75 1.07
CA ARG A 141 12.55 -15.49 2.27
C ARG A 141 12.50 -16.97 1.96
N PHE A 142 13.66 -17.58 1.79
CA PHE A 142 13.82 -19.03 1.87
C PHE A 142 14.16 -19.36 3.33
N GLY A 143 13.17 -19.80 4.12
CA GLY A 143 13.37 -20.08 5.54
C GLY A 143 12.19 -20.85 6.13
N THR A 144 12.52 -21.98 6.76
CA THR A 144 11.68 -23.08 7.21
C THR A 144 10.60 -22.68 8.22
N TYR A 145 9.36 -23.10 7.96
CA TYR A 145 8.30 -23.21 8.97
C TYR A 145 8.74 -24.12 10.12
#